data_AF-A8BDW4-F1
#
_entry.id   AF-A8BDW4-F1
#
_cell.length_a   1.000
_cell.length_b   1.000
_cell.length_c   1.000
_cell.angle_alpha   90.00
_cell.angle_beta   90.00
_cell.angle_gamma   90.00
#
_symmetry.space_group_name_H-M   'P 1'
#
loop_
_entity.id
_entity.type
_entity.pdbx_description
1 polymer ?
#
loop_
_entity_poly.entity_id
_entity_poly.type
_entity_poly.pdbx_seq_one_letter_code
_entity_poly.pdbx_strand_id
1 'polypeptide(L)'
;MSGQTIQFGVPCEFRYHRSVVESRYREVIDILASAAESFLPSVVIPADLKIYDRDMKVINKAFELDYPEIWWTRPTNYSLTNGIVTRVSFQEFDQAEVRLKHATIDQALAKFKAELRPSMSQYEVERCIHDFIVAYCEYSANSSGRSNLHRDHTIYGFFSRQLGVCECYTEVFLYLCINCGIRALKITGLGHNGPHAWNMVRLEDDWYHVDVTWDDPLTPERGEKNHFISHLYMNLSDEYISINHQPSSEFGYPKANSMKYNYNVMSGSFISAGLSDHALIESVALACITYLDAGYSQCEFLFDKRIRCEATISMIKENCYNILYYIRQNTDHKIAINSISFTDGRDAFPALGFKFKYDDSIFVCRSIKLSSFNDREQEAMIAAVVAAVDSGKTSVLFTFDDKFSFNATMEKFNGVVFHVLAEAKKRCANGRFQEGTFNYTTNSDRHAYCLVLSTYS
;
A
#
# COMPACT_ATOMS: atom_id res chain seq x y z
N MET A 1 13.49 -21.60 40.14
CA MET A 1 12.36 -21.47 39.20
C MET A 1 12.76 -22.22 37.94
N SER A 2 12.03 -23.28 37.57
CA SER A 2 12.31 -24.06 36.36
C SER A 2 12.32 -23.12 35.15
N GLY A 3 13.48 -22.95 34.52
CA GLY A 3 13.66 -22.05 33.38
C GLY A 3 12.84 -22.56 32.19
N GLN A 4 11.70 -21.92 31.94
CA GLN A 4 10.92 -22.18 30.72
C GLN A 4 11.71 -21.65 29.52
N THR A 5 11.86 -22.42 28.45
CA THR A 5 12.42 -21.93 27.19
C THR A 5 11.42 -21.01 26.48
N ILE A 6 11.88 -20.11 25.61
CA ILE A 6 10.99 -19.59 24.56
C ILE A 6 10.91 -20.66 23.47
N GLN A 7 9.72 -20.97 22.98
CA GLN A 7 9.55 -21.77 21.77
C GLN A 7 8.91 -20.89 20.72
N PHE A 8 9.63 -20.61 19.63
CA PHE A 8 9.10 -19.75 18.58
C PHE A 8 7.98 -20.42 17.79
N GLY A 9 7.94 -21.76 17.77
CA GLY A 9 6.87 -22.53 17.13
C GLY A 9 6.80 -22.42 15.60
N VAL A 10 7.75 -21.73 14.98
CA VAL A 10 7.86 -21.57 13.53
C VAL A 10 8.74 -22.69 12.94
N PRO A 11 8.21 -23.52 12.03
CA PRO A 11 8.97 -24.62 11.42
C PRO A 11 10.20 -24.15 10.63
N CYS A 12 11.25 -24.99 10.59
CA CYS A 12 12.50 -24.65 9.90
C CYS A 12 12.37 -24.50 8.37
N GLU A 13 11.28 -24.97 7.77
CA GLU A 13 10.97 -24.77 6.34
C GLU A 13 10.64 -23.31 5.99
N PHE A 14 10.38 -22.45 6.98
CA PHE A 14 10.23 -21.01 6.80
C PHE A 14 11.57 -20.25 6.87
N ARG A 15 12.70 -20.94 7.09
CA ARG A 15 14.04 -20.36 7.22
C ARG A 15 14.79 -20.45 5.89
N TYR A 16 14.64 -19.44 5.05
CA TYR A 16 15.15 -19.46 3.68
C TYR A 16 16.68 -19.52 3.62
N HIS A 17 17.37 -18.63 4.34
CA HIS A 17 18.83 -18.49 4.27
C HIS A 17 19.53 -19.75 4.80
N ARG A 18 18.98 -20.35 5.85
CA ARG A 18 19.30 -21.68 6.34
C ARG A 18 19.10 -22.71 5.24
N SER A 19 17.98 -22.71 4.52
CA SER A 19 17.67 -23.76 3.53
C SER A 19 18.65 -23.85 2.36
N VAL A 20 19.29 -22.72 1.99
CA VAL A 20 20.17 -22.61 0.81
C VAL A 20 21.65 -22.80 1.13
N VAL A 21 22.02 -23.01 2.40
CA VAL A 21 23.40 -23.29 2.80
C VAL A 21 23.70 -24.80 2.96
N GLU A 22 25.00 -25.13 2.97
CA GLU A 22 25.47 -26.51 3.15
C GLU A 22 24.94 -27.15 4.44
N SER A 23 24.77 -28.48 4.46
CA SER A 23 24.16 -29.22 5.58
C SER A 23 24.84 -28.95 6.93
N ARG A 24 26.18 -28.89 6.95
CA ARG A 24 26.94 -28.60 8.16
C ARG A 24 26.65 -27.20 8.73
N TYR A 25 26.35 -26.22 7.88
CA TYR A 25 25.99 -24.87 8.33
C TYR A 25 24.57 -24.85 8.89
N ARG A 26 23.64 -25.57 8.24
CA ARG A 26 22.26 -25.71 8.72
C ARG A 26 22.21 -26.26 10.13
N GLU A 27 23.00 -27.28 10.41
CA GLU A 27 23.07 -27.89 11.73
C GLU A 27 23.61 -26.92 12.79
N VAL A 28 24.64 -26.13 12.47
CA VAL A 28 25.11 -25.07 13.38
C VAL A 28 24.03 -24.02 13.61
N ILE A 29 23.34 -23.57 12.57
CA ILE A 29 22.25 -22.58 12.68
C ILE A 29 21.14 -23.10 13.62
N ASP A 30 20.77 -24.38 13.50
CA ASP A 30 19.76 -25.00 14.37
C ASP A 30 20.23 -25.10 15.83
N ILE A 31 21.51 -25.42 16.04
CA ILE A 31 22.15 -25.44 17.36
C ILE A 31 22.13 -24.03 17.98
N LEU A 32 22.46 -23.00 17.19
CA LEU A 32 22.44 -21.61 17.65
C LEU A 32 21.01 -21.15 17.99
N ALA A 33 20.02 -21.49 17.17
CA ALA A 33 18.62 -21.16 17.42
C ALA A 33 18.10 -21.82 18.71
N SER A 34 18.36 -23.11 18.87
CA SER A 34 17.97 -23.88 20.06
C SER A 34 18.63 -23.33 21.33
N ALA A 35 19.90 -22.90 21.24
CA ALA A 35 20.62 -22.29 22.34
C ALA A 35 20.04 -20.92 22.72
N ALA A 36 19.67 -20.09 21.74
CA ALA A 36 19.04 -18.79 21.97
C ALA A 36 17.64 -18.93 22.59
N GLU A 37 16.81 -19.86 22.10
CA GLU A 37 15.51 -20.24 22.70
C GLU A 37 15.63 -20.66 24.17
N SER A 38 16.74 -21.33 24.49
CA SER A 38 17.08 -21.80 25.84
C SER A 38 17.84 -20.78 26.68
N PHE A 39 18.04 -19.56 26.18
CA PHE A 39 18.78 -18.49 26.85
C PHE A 39 20.20 -18.89 27.28
N LEU A 40 20.87 -19.76 26.51
CA LEU A 40 22.24 -20.14 26.79
C LEU A 40 23.20 -19.01 26.39
N PRO A 41 24.14 -18.60 27.25
CA PRO A 41 25.12 -17.56 26.91
C PRO A 41 26.16 -18.05 25.90
N SER A 42 26.33 -19.37 25.76
CA SER A 42 27.17 -19.99 24.73
C SER A 42 26.72 -21.43 24.48
N VAL A 43 27.12 -21.97 23.33
CA VAL A 43 26.82 -23.35 22.92
C VAL A 43 28.04 -24.03 22.32
N VAL A 44 28.18 -25.34 22.55
CA VAL A 44 29.24 -26.17 21.97
C VAL A 44 28.86 -26.53 20.54
N ILE A 45 29.80 -26.40 19.62
CA ILE A 45 29.65 -26.86 18.23
C ILE A 45 30.35 -28.21 18.09
N PRO A 46 29.65 -29.25 17.61
CA PRO A 46 30.26 -30.56 17.38
C PRO A 46 31.47 -30.47 16.44
N ALA A 47 32.61 -31.01 16.87
CA ALA A 47 33.88 -30.87 16.14
C ALA A 47 33.90 -31.62 14.80
N ASP A 48 33.06 -32.64 14.65
CA ASP A 48 32.87 -33.42 13.43
C ASP A 48 32.19 -32.64 12.30
N LEU A 49 31.46 -31.56 12.62
CA LEU A 49 30.95 -30.60 11.63
C LEU A 49 32.06 -29.82 10.92
N LYS A 50 33.29 -29.81 11.47
CA LYS A 50 34.47 -29.16 10.91
C LYS A 50 34.18 -27.73 10.46
N ILE A 51 33.63 -26.93 11.36
CA ILE A 51 33.33 -25.51 11.13
C ILE A 51 34.60 -24.71 11.34
N TYR A 52 34.98 -23.89 10.36
CA TYR A 52 36.16 -23.06 10.39
C TYR A 52 35.78 -21.59 10.56
N ASP A 53 36.74 -20.76 10.93
CA ASP A 53 36.61 -19.30 11.04
C ASP A 53 35.89 -18.65 9.83
N ARG A 54 36.34 -19.01 8.61
CA ARG A 54 35.76 -18.53 7.35
C ARG A 54 34.27 -18.86 7.16
N ASP A 55 33.78 -19.92 7.81
CA ASP A 55 32.40 -20.40 7.66
C ASP A 55 31.43 -19.58 8.54
N MET A 56 31.93 -19.04 9.67
CA MET A 56 31.11 -18.35 10.66
C MET A 56 30.43 -17.09 10.10
N LYS A 57 31.01 -16.44 9.10
CA LYS A 57 30.39 -15.28 8.44
C LYS A 57 29.04 -15.65 7.83
N VAL A 58 28.99 -16.72 7.04
CA VAL A 58 27.76 -17.17 6.35
C VAL A 58 26.76 -17.72 7.36
N ILE A 59 27.22 -18.49 8.34
CA ILE A 59 26.39 -19.05 9.42
C ILE A 59 25.71 -17.94 10.23
N ASN A 60 26.48 -16.96 10.71
CA ASN A 60 25.95 -15.86 11.50
C ASN A 60 24.98 -15.00 10.69
N LYS A 61 25.28 -14.77 9.41
CA LYS A 61 24.40 -13.98 8.55
C LYS A 61 23.08 -14.70 8.26
N ALA A 62 23.12 -16.00 7.96
CA ALA A 62 21.91 -16.79 7.77
C ALA A 62 21.04 -16.81 9.04
N PHE A 63 21.67 -16.98 10.21
CA PHE A 63 20.99 -16.92 11.50
C PHE A 63 20.33 -15.55 11.74
N GLU A 64 21.01 -14.44 11.45
CA GLU A 64 20.44 -13.10 11.60
C GLU A 64 19.25 -12.84 10.67
N LEU A 65 19.32 -13.32 9.42
CA LEU A 65 18.30 -13.05 8.40
C LEU A 65 17.03 -13.91 8.53
N ASP A 66 17.13 -15.08 9.18
CA ASP A 66 16.02 -16.04 9.27
C ASP A 66 15.26 -16.00 10.58
N TYR A 67 15.81 -15.44 11.67
CA TYR A 67 15.24 -15.53 13.02
C TYR A 67 14.89 -14.14 13.60
N PRO A 68 13.88 -13.43 13.04
CA PRO A 68 13.45 -12.10 13.51
C PRO A 68 13.04 -12.10 15.00
N GLU A 69 12.51 -13.22 15.47
CA GLU A 69 12.15 -13.47 16.86
C GLU A 69 13.32 -13.38 17.86
N ILE A 70 14.57 -13.60 17.42
CA ILE A 70 15.78 -13.54 18.25
C ILE A 70 16.33 -12.11 18.15
N TRP A 71 15.59 -11.17 18.73
CA TRP A 71 15.91 -9.73 18.65
C TRP A 71 16.86 -9.25 19.75
N TRP A 72 17.09 -10.05 20.79
CA TRP A 72 17.82 -9.66 22.01
C TRP A 72 19.29 -10.06 22.03
N THR A 73 19.73 -10.94 21.13
CA THR A 73 21.10 -11.42 21.10
C THR A 73 21.50 -11.89 19.71
N ARG A 74 22.81 -11.99 19.48
CA ARG A 74 23.42 -12.53 18.27
C ARG A 74 24.71 -13.28 18.64
N PRO A 75 25.15 -14.26 17.83
CA PRO A 75 26.50 -14.80 17.95
C PRO A 75 27.54 -13.66 17.88
N THR A 76 28.43 -13.54 18.86
CA THR A 76 29.43 -12.45 18.93
C THR A 76 30.86 -12.94 18.84
N ASN A 77 31.18 -14.05 19.52
CA ASN A 77 32.53 -14.58 19.62
C ASN A 77 32.52 -16.10 19.50
N TYR A 78 33.66 -16.70 19.12
CA TYR A 78 33.81 -18.15 19.11
C TYR A 78 35.22 -18.60 19.51
N SER A 79 35.28 -19.79 20.10
CA SER A 79 36.54 -20.46 20.45
C SER A 79 36.95 -21.44 19.35
N LEU A 80 38.25 -21.45 19.05
CA LEU A 80 38.85 -22.38 18.09
C LEU A 80 39.70 -23.42 18.81
N THR A 81 39.67 -24.66 18.33
CA THR A 81 40.59 -25.73 18.73
C THR A 81 41.08 -26.42 17.46
N ASN A 82 42.40 -26.43 17.23
CA ASN A 82 43.00 -26.94 16.00
C ASN A 82 42.37 -26.35 14.72
N GLY A 83 42.01 -25.06 14.75
CA GLY A 83 41.38 -24.34 13.63
C GLY A 83 39.88 -24.58 13.44
N ILE A 84 39.25 -25.42 14.27
CA ILE A 84 37.81 -25.71 14.21
C ILE A 84 37.08 -24.96 15.33
N VAL A 85 35.91 -24.39 15.01
CA VAL A 85 35.01 -23.76 15.96
C VAL A 85 34.42 -24.82 16.89
N THR A 86 34.65 -24.67 18.19
CA THR A 86 34.18 -25.62 19.21
C THR A 86 33.13 -25.00 20.14
N ARG A 87 33.05 -23.67 20.21
CA ARG A 87 32.06 -22.95 21.01
C ARG A 87 31.73 -21.62 20.38
N VAL A 88 30.45 -21.27 20.36
CA VAL A 88 29.96 -19.94 19.97
C VAL A 88 29.32 -19.29 21.20
N SER A 89 29.69 -18.04 21.47
CA SER A 89 29.13 -17.21 22.54
C SER A 89 28.17 -16.17 21.96
N PHE A 90 27.11 -15.90 22.70
CA PHE A 90 26.10 -14.91 22.36
C PHE A 90 26.44 -13.56 23.01
N GLN A 91 25.95 -12.47 22.43
CA GLN A 91 25.93 -11.16 23.09
C GLN A 91 25.21 -11.29 24.45
N GLU A 92 25.70 -10.63 25.49
CA GLU A 92 25.07 -10.65 26.81
C GLU A 92 23.64 -10.09 26.76
N PHE A 93 22.75 -10.70 27.54
CA PHE A 93 21.35 -10.31 27.69
C PHE A 93 20.85 -10.63 29.10
N ASP A 94 19.83 -9.89 29.56
CA ASP A 94 19.08 -10.19 30.78
C ASP A 94 17.86 -11.05 30.44
N GLN A 95 17.82 -12.29 30.95
CA GLN A 95 16.72 -13.22 30.67
C GLN A 95 15.36 -12.72 31.16
N ALA A 96 15.30 -12.04 32.30
CA ALA A 96 14.05 -11.54 32.86
C ALA A 96 13.52 -10.38 32.00
N GLU A 97 14.41 -9.47 31.58
CA GLU A 97 14.07 -8.37 30.68
C GLU A 97 13.58 -8.88 29.32
N VAL A 98 14.27 -9.86 28.74
CA VAL A 98 13.87 -10.43 27.43
C VAL A 98 12.48 -11.06 27.51
N ARG A 99 12.19 -11.85 28.56
CA ARG A 99 10.86 -12.46 28.73
C ARG A 99 9.75 -11.41 28.83
N LEU A 100 9.97 -10.39 29.65
CA LEU A 100 9.01 -9.31 29.82
C LEU A 100 8.72 -8.60 28.49
N LYS A 101 9.76 -8.31 27.72
CA LYS A 101 9.67 -7.63 26.43
C LYS A 101 9.06 -8.52 25.33
N HIS A 102 9.36 -9.81 25.35
CA HIS A 102 8.81 -10.76 24.39
C HIS A 102 7.31 -10.95 24.58
N ALA A 103 6.82 -10.93 25.83
CA ALA A 103 5.38 -10.97 26.11
C ALA A 103 4.60 -9.82 25.44
N THR A 104 5.20 -8.63 25.28
CA THR A 104 4.61 -7.52 24.52
C THR A 104 4.46 -7.85 23.04
N ILE A 105 5.46 -8.51 22.44
CA ILE A 105 5.43 -8.96 21.04
C ILE A 105 4.35 -10.02 20.87
N ASP A 106 4.30 -11.02 21.76
CA ASP A 106 3.30 -12.09 21.73
C ASP A 106 1.87 -11.53 21.85
N GLN A 107 1.67 -10.54 22.71
CA GLN A 107 0.38 -9.86 22.84
C GLN A 107 -0.01 -9.11 21.56
N ALA A 108 0.93 -8.43 20.91
CA ALA A 108 0.67 -7.72 19.66
C ALA A 108 0.34 -8.72 18.52
N LEU A 109 1.10 -9.82 18.41
CA LEU A 109 0.84 -10.89 17.46
C LEU A 109 -0.55 -11.52 17.68
N ALA A 110 -0.92 -11.80 18.93
CA ALA A 110 -2.22 -12.37 19.26
C ALA A 110 -3.38 -11.42 18.90
N LYS A 111 -3.22 -10.11 19.16
CA LYS A 111 -4.21 -9.10 18.75
C LYS A 111 -4.35 -9.03 17.23
N PHE A 112 -3.23 -8.95 16.50
CA PHE A 112 -3.24 -8.95 15.05
C PHE A 112 -3.95 -10.19 14.48
N LYS A 113 -3.59 -11.38 14.96
CA LYS A 113 -4.22 -12.64 14.53
C LYS A 113 -5.73 -12.70 14.82
N ALA A 114 -6.21 -12.03 15.86
CA ALA A 114 -7.63 -11.97 16.19
C ALA A 114 -8.45 -11.10 15.21
N GLU A 115 -7.80 -10.20 14.47
CA GLU A 115 -8.44 -9.38 13.43
C GLU A 115 -8.54 -10.09 12.08
N LEU A 116 -7.79 -11.18 11.88
CA LEU A 116 -7.82 -11.98 10.65
C LEU A 116 -9.08 -12.86 10.60
N ARG A 117 -9.68 -12.98 9.41
CA ARG A 117 -10.80 -13.91 9.17
C ARG A 117 -10.25 -15.27 8.73
N PRO A 118 -10.78 -16.40 9.23
CA PRO A 118 -10.30 -17.73 8.85
C PRO A 118 -10.36 -18.06 7.35
N SER A 119 -11.24 -17.40 6.60
CA SER A 119 -11.43 -17.63 5.16
C SER A 119 -10.53 -16.78 4.26
N MET A 120 -9.63 -15.96 4.83
CA MET A 120 -8.73 -15.13 4.04
C MET A 120 -7.73 -15.98 3.28
N SER A 121 -7.49 -15.63 2.02
CA SER A 121 -6.37 -16.13 1.21
C SER A 121 -5.03 -15.64 1.77
N GLN A 122 -3.93 -16.29 1.37
CA GLN A 122 -2.58 -15.82 1.74
C GLN A 122 -2.32 -14.37 1.32
N TYR A 123 -2.80 -13.97 0.14
CA TYR A 123 -2.72 -12.59 -0.34
C TYR A 123 -3.49 -11.61 0.56
N GLU A 124 -4.72 -11.96 0.99
CA GLU A 124 -5.48 -11.10 1.91
C GLU A 124 -4.82 -10.98 3.28
N VAL A 125 -4.26 -12.07 3.81
CA VAL A 125 -3.51 -12.04 5.08
C VAL A 125 -2.25 -11.20 4.95
N GLU A 126 -1.49 -11.37 3.87
CA GLU A 126 -0.30 -10.56 3.58
C GLU A 126 -0.64 -9.06 3.47
N ARG A 127 -1.74 -8.71 2.79
CA ARG A 127 -2.20 -7.32 2.73
C ARG A 127 -2.55 -6.78 4.12
N CYS A 128 -3.23 -7.56 4.95
CA CYS A 128 -3.49 -7.16 6.34
C CYS A 128 -2.19 -6.96 7.14
N ILE A 129 -1.17 -7.80 6.94
CA ILE A 129 0.17 -7.63 7.55
C ILE A 129 0.81 -6.32 7.08
N HIS A 130 0.83 -6.08 5.77
CA HIS A 130 1.38 -4.87 5.17
C HIS A 130 0.71 -3.61 5.74
N ASP A 131 -0.61 -3.54 5.66
CA ASP A 131 -1.39 -2.37 6.06
C ASP A 131 -1.27 -2.10 7.57
N PHE A 132 -1.25 -3.17 8.37
CA PHE A 132 -0.99 -3.07 9.79
C PHE A 132 0.37 -2.43 10.07
N ILE A 133 1.43 -2.86 9.38
CA ILE A 133 2.78 -2.34 9.62
C ILE A 133 2.86 -0.85 9.29
N VAL A 134 2.34 -0.43 8.12
CA VAL A 134 2.35 0.97 7.69
C VAL A 134 1.51 1.85 8.64
N ALA A 135 0.34 1.37 9.08
CA ALA A 135 -0.51 2.11 9.99
C ALA A 135 0.06 2.19 11.44
N TYR A 136 0.85 1.20 11.87
CA TYR A 136 1.27 1.05 13.26
C TYR A 136 2.57 1.80 13.61
N CYS A 137 3.50 1.99 12.67
CA CYS A 137 4.84 2.52 12.96
C CYS A 137 5.18 3.73 12.11
N GLU A 138 5.80 4.74 12.72
CA GLU A 138 6.37 5.88 12.01
C GLU A 138 7.83 5.65 11.65
N TYR A 139 8.17 5.88 10.38
CA TYR A 139 9.55 5.78 9.92
C TYR A 139 10.41 6.88 10.56
N SER A 140 11.46 6.49 11.27
CA SER A 140 12.36 7.44 11.92
C SER A 140 13.49 7.87 11.00
N ALA A 141 13.28 8.92 10.20
CA ALA A 141 14.34 9.52 9.36
C ALA A 141 15.48 10.19 10.18
N ASN A 142 15.24 10.46 11.47
CA ASN A 142 16.11 11.25 12.36
C ASN A 142 16.92 10.40 13.37
N SER A 143 17.35 9.18 13.02
CA SER A 143 18.42 8.54 13.78
C SER A 143 19.79 9.06 13.30
N SER A 144 20.06 10.35 13.53
CA SER A 144 21.37 10.96 13.30
C SER A 144 22.41 10.25 14.18
N GLY A 145 23.15 9.30 13.59
CA GLY A 145 24.44 8.84 14.10
C GLY A 145 24.46 8.01 15.39
N ARG A 146 23.41 7.23 15.71
CA ARG A 146 23.46 6.24 16.81
C ARG A 146 23.18 4.82 16.33
N SER A 147 24.03 4.33 15.42
CA SER A 147 24.15 2.90 15.13
C SER A 147 24.73 2.19 16.35
N ASN A 148 23.89 1.50 17.13
CA ASN A 148 24.33 0.54 18.15
C ASN A 148 23.11 -0.25 18.64
N LEU A 149 22.63 -1.29 17.92
CA LEU A 149 21.66 -2.27 18.47
C LEU A 149 20.47 -1.62 19.23
N HIS A 150 20.03 -0.44 18.79
CA HIS A 150 19.42 0.54 19.70
C HIS A 150 17.89 0.47 19.65
N ARG A 151 17.31 -0.72 19.83
CA ARG A 151 15.85 -1.02 19.80
C ARG A 151 15.16 -0.76 18.44
N ASP A 152 15.50 0.30 17.72
CA ASP A 152 14.82 0.78 16.50
C ASP A 152 15.08 -0.09 15.24
N HIS A 153 15.87 -1.15 15.39
CA HIS A 153 16.19 -2.18 14.39
C HIS A 153 15.61 -3.55 14.73
N THR A 154 14.68 -3.62 15.68
CA THR A 154 14.17 -4.90 16.21
C THR A 154 12.65 -4.92 16.23
N ILE A 155 12.08 -6.12 16.11
CA ILE A 155 10.62 -6.32 16.26
C ILE A 155 10.11 -5.79 17.62
N TYR A 156 10.93 -5.84 18.69
CA TYR A 156 10.57 -5.24 19.97
C TYR A 156 10.46 -3.72 19.89
N GLY A 157 11.40 -3.04 19.22
CA GLY A 157 11.35 -1.60 19.00
C GLY A 157 10.08 -1.16 18.30
N PHE A 158 9.71 -1.88 17.24
CA PHE A 158 8.48 -1.67 16.49
C PHE A 158 7.26 -1.67 17.42
N PHE A 159 7.04 -2.77 18.14
CA PHE A 159 5.85 -2.95 18.96
C PHE A 159 5.82 -2.06 20.21
N SER A 160 6.98 -1.68 20.76
CA SER A 160 7.06 -0.89 21.99
C SER A 160 7.09 0.62 21.78
N ARG A 161 7.62 1.11 20.65
CA ARG A 161 7.85 2.55 20.43
C ARG A 161 7.11 3.11 19.21
N GLN A 162 6.60 2.26 18.33
CA GLN A 162 5.99 2.67 17.06
C GLN A 162 6.94 3.53 16.20
N LEU A 163 8.26 3.27 16.30
CA LEU A 163 9.31 3.94 15.54
C LEU A 163 10.30 2.90 15.02
N GLY A 164 10.71 3.02 13.75
CA GLY A 164 11.64 2.09 13.13
C GLY A 164 12.30 2.62 11.86
N VAL A 165 13.41 1.98 11.47
CA VAL A 165 14.04 2.13 10.14
C VAL A 165 13.76 0.91 9.26
N CYS A 166 14.29 0.86 8.03
CA CYS A 166 13.96 -0.18 7.04
C CYS A 166 14.10 -1.62 7.55
N GLU A 167 15.12 -1.89 8.35
CA GLU A 167 15.34 -3.19 8.97
C GLU A 167 14.18 -3.59 9.89
N CYS A 168 13.63 -2.66 10.65
CA CYS A 168 12.52 -2.91 11.58
C CYS A 168 11.25 -3.36 10.84
N TYR A 169 10.87 -2.64 9.77
CA TYR A 169 9.73 -2.99 8.92
C TYR A 169 9.91 -4.37 8.30
N THR A 170 11.12 -4.64 7.80
CA THR A 170 11.47 -5.91 7.14
C THR A 170 11.41 -7.11 8.09
N GLU A 171 11.91 -6.95 9.32
CA GLU A 171 11.87 -8.01 10.35
C GLU A 171 10.44 -8.27 10.83
N VAL A 172 9.63 -7.22 11.01
CA VAL A 172 8.23 -7.39 11.45
C VAL A 172 7.38 -8.03 10.36
N PHE A 173 7.56 -7.64 9.09
CA PHE A 173 6.88 -8.29 7.98
C PHE A 173 7.23 -9.78 7.92
N LEU A 174 8.53 -10.12 7.98
CA LEU A 174 8.98 -11.52 8.04
C LEU A 174 8.35 -12.26 9.22
N TYR A 175 8.44 -11.69 10.42
CA TYR A 175 7.90 -12.28 11.65
C TYR A 175 6.40 -12.54 11.56
N LEU A 176 5.61 -11.59 11.08
CA LEU A 176 4.16 -11.75 10.95
C LEU A 176 3.81 -12.78 9.86
N CYS A 177 4.49 -12.77 8.71
CA CYS A 177 4.26 -13.72 7.63
C CYS A 177 4.50 -15.17 8.08
N ILE A 178 5.66 -15.47 8.66
CA ILE A 178 6.01 -16.84 9.08
C ILE A 178 5.09 -17.32 10.21
N ASN A 179 4.67 -16.42 11.11
CA ASN A 179 3.70 -16.75 12.16
C ASN A 179 2.27 -16.95 11.64
N CYS A 180 1.96 -16.47 10.43
CA CYS A 180 0.70 -16.71 9.73
C CYS A 180 0.80 -17.83 8.69
N GLY A 181 1.92 -18.57 8.66
CA GLY A 181 2.13 -19.69 7.73
C GLY A 181 2.40 -19.25 6.28
N ILE A 182 2.80 -17.99 6.07
CA ILE A 182 3.19 -17.45 4.77
C ILE A 182 4.72 -17.49 4.66
N ARG A 183 5.22 -18.12 3.60
CA ARG A 183 6.68 -18.18 3.36
C ARG A 183 7.17 -16.81 2.92
N ALA A 184 8.15 -16.29 3.64
CA ALA A 184 8.81 -15.03 3.34
C ALA A 184 10.30 -15.11 3.67
N LEU A 185 11.08 -14.18 3.13
CA LEU A 185 12.50 -14.02 3.42
C LEU A 185 12.86 -12.53 3.49
N LYS A 186 13.90 -12.20 4.25
CA LYS A 186 14.54 -10.88 4.28
C LYS A 186 15.60 -10.80 3.18
N ILE A 187 15.64 -9.69 2.46
CA ILE A 187 16.72 -9.32 1.54
C ILE A 187 17.47 -8.13 2.13
N THR A 188 18.80 -8.18 2.04
CA THR A 188 19.66 -7.00 2.24
C THR A 188 20.36 -6.63 0.94
N GLY A 189 20.52 -5.33 0.68
CA GLY A 189 21.13 -4.85 -0.55
C GLY A 189 21.27 -3.32 -0.56
N LEU A 190 21.15 -2.74 -1.75
CA LEU A 190 21.13 -1.30 -1.95
C LEU A 190 19.76 -0.87 -2.47
N GLY A 191 19.20 0.18 -1.90
CA GLY A 191 18.16 0.98 -2.55
C GLY A 191 18.78 2.22 -3.20
N HIS A 192 17.97 3.03 -3.88
CA HIS A 192 18.43 4.28 -4.52
C HIS A 192 19.25 5.19 -3.59
N ASN A 193 18.93 5.21 -2.30
CA ASN A 193 19.55 6.10 -1.30
C ASN A 193 20.58 5.40 -0.37
N GLY A 194 21.07 4.21 -0.72
CA GLY A 194 22.11 3.51 0.03
C GLY A 194 21.68 2.13 0.55
N PRO A 195 22.36 1.61 1.60
CA PRO A 195 22.03 0.31 2.18
C PRO A 195 20.56 0.19 2.57
N HIS A 196 19.92 -0.90 2.16
CA HIS A 196 18.49 -1.10 2.37
C HIS A 196 18.15 -2.58 2.63
N ALA A 197 16.99 -2.81 3.22
CA ALA A 197 16.42 -4.13 3.45
C ALA A 197 14.93 -4.13 3.10
N TRP A 198 14.47 -5.24 2.52
CA TRP A 198 13.08 -5.48 2.12
C TRP A 198 12.81 -6.99 2.14
N ASN A 199 11.62 -7.42 1.76
CA ASN A 199 11.24 -8.83 1.79
C ASN A 199 10.99 -9.42 0.40
N MET A 200 11.03 -10.75 0.33
CA MET A 200 10.22 -11.48 -0.64
C MET A 200 9.20 -12.34 0.09
N VAL A 201 8.04 -12.52 -0.54
CA VAL A 201 6.97 -13.40 -0.08
C VAL A 201 6.63 -14.41 -1.17
N ARG A 202 6.28 -15.63 -0.78
CA ARG A 202 5.75 -16.64 -1.69
C ARG A 202 4.26 -16.78 -1.51
N LEU A 203 3.51 -16.45 -2.56
CA LEU A 203 2.07 -16.67 -2.63
C LEU A 203 1.81 -17.75 -3.66
N GLU A 204 1.19 -18.84 -3.22
CA GLU A 204 1.08 -20.07 -4.02
C GLU A 204 2.47 -20.55 -4.51
N ASP A 205 2.73 -20.46 -5.81
CA ASP A 205 3.94 -20.96 -6.46
C ASP A 205 4.91 -19.87 -6.92
N ASP A 206 4.51 -18.60 -6.82
CA ASP A 206 5.31 -17.47 -7.26
C ASP A 206 5.92 -16.70 -6.07
N TRP A 207 7.13 -16.19 -6.27
CA TRP A 207 7.77 -15.24 -5.37
C TRP A 207 7.55 -13.81 -5.83
N TYR A 208 7.43 -12.90 -4.87
CA TYR A 208 7.23 -11.47 -5.10
C TYR A 208 8.07 -10.66 -4.13
N HIS A 209 8.56 -9.50 -4.55
CA HIS A 209 9.21 -8.52 -3.68
C HIS A 209 8.18 -7.65 -2.96
N VAL A 210 8.44 -7.36 -1.69
CA VAL A 210 7.62 -6.47 -0.87
C VAL A 210 8.54 -5.50 -0.13
N ASP A 211 8.31 -4.20 -0.29
CA ASP A 211 9.02 -3.16 0.47
C ASP A 211 8.06 -2.26 1.24
N VAL A 212 7.67 -2.74 2.42
CA VAL A 212 6.77 -2.03 3.33
C VAL A 212 7.35 -0.69 3.80
N THR A 213 8.69 -0.55 3.82
CA THR A 213 9.33 0.70 4.23
C THR A 213 9.07 1.78 3.20
N TRP A 214 9.22 1.44 1.92
CA TRP A 214 8.99 2.39 0.86
C TRP A 214 7.49 2.65 0.70
N ASP A 215 6.61 1.70 0.99
CA ASP A 215 5.16 1.94 0.99
C ASP A 215 4.62 2.76 2.19
N ASP A 216 5.48 3.16 3.15
CA ASP A 216 5.11 4.13 4.19
C ASP A 216 5.11 5.57 3.62
N PRO A 217 3.97 6.28 3.60
CA PRO A 217 3.86 7.62 2.99
C PRO A 217 4.49 8.75 3.82
N LEU A 218 5.09 8.46 4.98
CA LEU A 218 5.76 9.44 5.86
C LEU A 218 4.86 10.62 6.28
N THR A 219 3.55 10.43 6.37
CA THR A 219 2.63 11.51 6.74
C THR A 219 2.39 11.58 8.26
N PRO A 220 2.20 12.78 8.84
CA PRO A 220 1.93 12.94 10.28
C PRO A 220 0.55 12.42 10.72
N GLU A 221 -0.37 12.20 9.78
CA GLU A 221 -1.79 11.87 10.00
C GLU A 221 -1.99 10.37 10.30
N ARG A 222 -1.20 9.80 11.21
CA ARG A 222 -1.31 8.38 11.59
C ARG A 222 -2.49 8.18 12.57
N GLY A 223 -3.29 7.14 12.32
CA GLY A 223 -4.46 6.82 13.15
C GLY A 223 -5.73 7.59 12.79
N GLU A 224 -5.70 8.45 11.75
CA GLU A 224 -6.92 9.01 11.20
C GLU A 224 -7.72 7.95 10.43
N LYS A 225 -9.05 8.01 10.55
CA LYS A 225 -9.96 7.22 9.75
C LYS A 225 -9.76 7.68 8.30
N ASN A 226 -9.03 6.89 7.50
CA ASN A 226 -8.59 7.13 6.11
C ASN A 226 -7.12 7.57 5.93
N HIS A 227 -6.21 7.25 6.86
CA HIS A 227 -4.76 7.32 6.61
C HIS A 227 -4.43 6.56 5.31
N PHE A 228 -3.92 7.27 4.30
CA PHE A 228 -3.53 6.67 3.03
C PHE A 228 -2.39 5.67 3.25
N ILE A 229 -2.48 4.50 2.65
CA ILE A 229 -1.42 3.48 2.67
C ILE A 229 -1.02 3.28 1.22
N SER A 230 0.27 3.48 0.91
CA SER A 230 0.80 3.18 -0.42
C SER A 230 0.97 1.67 -0.56
N HIS A 231 0.91 1.17 -1.80
CA HIS A 231 1.13 -0.25 -2.12
C HIS A 231 1.94 -0.40 -3.41
N LEU A 232 2.73 0.62 -3.74
CA LEU A 232 3.51 0.65 -4.98
C LEU A 232 4.58 -0.44 -4.99
N TYR A 233 5.10 -0.83 -3.82
CA TYR A 233 6.12 -1.85 -3.63
C TYR A 233 5.57 -3.17 -3.09
N MET A 234 4.24 -3.34 -3.02
CA MET A 234 3.62 -4.60 -2.62
C MET A 234 3.54 -5.58 -3.80
N ASN A 235 4.25 -6.69 -3.67
CA ASN A 235 4.29 -7.82 -4.61
C ASN A 235 4.79 -7.46 -6.02
N LEU A 236 5.98 -6.85 -6.11
CA LEU A 236 6.67 -6.57 -7.36
C LEU A 236 7.47 -7.78 -7.89
N SER A 237 7.61 -7.88 -9.21
CA SER A 237 8.57 -8.79 -9.85
C SER A 237 10.01 -8.25 -9.82
N ASP A 238 11.01 -9.09 -10.11
CA ASP A 238 12.42 -8.71 -10.33
C ASP A 238 12.53 -7.50 -11.29
N GLU A 239 11.72 -7.50 -12.35
CA GLU A 239 11.68 -6.46 -13.37
C GLU A 239 11.34 -5.06 -12.83
N TYR A 240 10.53 -4.96 -11.78
CA TYR A 240 10.08 -3.68 -11.24
C TYR A 240 10.91 -3.26 -10.04
N ILE A 241 11.21 -4.19 -9.13
CA ILE A 241 12.04 -3.88 -7.96
C ILE A 241 13.46 -3.47 -8.37
N SER A 242 14.00 -4.02 -9.47
CA SER A 242 15.37 -3.72 -9.93
C SER A 242 15.56 -2.31 -10.50
N ILE A 243 14.48 -1.54 -10.66
CA ILE A 243 14.55 -0.14 -11.08
C ILE A 243 15.34 0.68 -10.06
N ASN A 244 15.16 0.37 -8.77
CA ASN A 244 15.76 1.13 -7.68
C ASN A 244 16.23 0.30 -6.48
N HIS A 245 16.16 -1.04 -6.57
CA HIS A 245 16.77 -1.96 -5.61
C HIS A 245 17.78 -2.91 -6.28
N GLN A 246 18.86 -3.18 -5.56
CA GLN A 246 19.87 -4.14 -5.95
C GLN A 246 20.12 -5.12 -4.80
N PRO A 247 19.66 -6.38 -4.90
CA PRO A 247 19.88 -7.38 -3.86
C PRO A 247 21.37 -7.77 -3.78
N SER A 248 21.84 -8.07 -2.58
CA SER A 248 23.12 -8.75 -2.39
C SER A 248 23.11 -10.16 -3.01
N SER A 249 24.27 -10.73 -3.32
CA SER A 249 24.36 -12.05 -3.97
C SER A 249 24.69 -13.21 -3.01
N GLU A 250 24.78 -12.96 -1.70
CA GLU A 250 25.38 -13.89 -0.74
C GLU A 250 24.63 -15.23 -0.60
N PHE A 251 23.30 -15.24 -0.69
CA PHE A 251 22.49 -16.44 -0.49
C PHE A 251 21.78 -16.98 -1.75
N GLY A 252 21.81 -16.22 -2.84
CA GLY A 252 20.98 -16.48 -4.03
C GLY A 252 19.49 -16.36 -3.71
N TYR A 253 18.78 -15.45 -4.35
CA TYR A 253 17.35 -15.25 -4.10
C TYR A 253 16.49 -15.94 -5.17
N PRO A 254 15.26 -16.37 -4.83
CA PRO A 254 14.31 -16.89 -5.80
C PRO A 254 13.99 -15.84 -6.88
N LYS A 255 13.50 -16.29 -8.02
CA LYS A 255 13.07 -15.41 -9.09
C LYS A 255 11.62 -14.97 -8.91
N ALA A 256 11.37 -13.66 -8.93
CA ALA A 256 10.04 -13.10 -9.00
C ALA A 256 9.73 -12.67 -10.44
N ASN A 257 9.03 -13.52 -11.19
CA ASN A 257 8.69 -13.28 -12.60
C ASN A 257 7.20 -12.95 -12.83
N SER A 258 6.43 -12.84 -11.74
CA SER A 258 4.97 -12.72 -11.77
C SER A 258 4.57 -11.37 -11.18
N MET A 259 3.51 -10.78 -11.75
CA MET A 259 2.80 -9.62 -11.18
C MET A 259 1.36 -10.00 -10.78
N LYS A 260 1.01 -11.30 -10.79
CA LYS A 260 -0.36 -11.81 -10.53
C LYS A 260 -0.94 -11.26 -9.23
N TYR A 261 -0.16 -11.25 -8.16
CA TYR A 261 -0.57 -10.76 -6.84
C TYR A 261 -0.04 -9.36 -6.50
N ASN A 262 0.49 -8.63 -7.50
CA ASN A 262 0.82 -7.23 -7.31
C ASN A 262 -0.43 -6.44 -6.90
N TYR A 263 -0.31 -5.55 -5.92
CA TYR A 263 -1.46 -4.79 -5.44
C TYR A 263 -2.16 -4.01 -6.55
N ASN A 264 -1.41 -3.28 -7.38
CA ASN A 264 -1.97 -2.45 -8.43
C ASN A 264 -2.66 -3.29 -9.53
N VAL A 265 -2.15 -4.49 -9.80
CA VAL A 265 -2.82 -5.44 -10.71
C VAL A 265 -4.14 -5.92 -10.11
N MET A 266 -4.13 -6.30 -8.83
CA MET A 266 -5.31 -6.83 -8.13
C MET A 266 -6.39 -5.77 -7.87
N SER A 267 -6.01 -4.51 -7.63
CA SER A 267 -6.92 -3.40 -7.37
C SER A 267 -7.44 -2.74 -8.66
N GLY A 268 -6.83 -3.05 -9.81
CA GLY A 268 -7.10 -2.39 -11.08
C GLY A 268 -6.41 -1.03 -11.24
N SER A 269 -5.46 -0.66 -10.38
CA SER A 269 -4.65 0.57 -10.51
C SER A 269 -3.35 0.40 -11.31
N PHE A 270 -3.16 -0.76 -11.95
CA PHE A 270 -2.08 -0.99 -12.90
C PHE A 270 -2.47 -0.51 -14.30
N ILE A 271 -1.69 0.42 -14.86
CA ILE A 271 -1.93 1.00 -16.17
C ILE A 271 -1.10 0.26 -17.22
N SER A 272 -1.78 -0.54 -18.04
CA SER A 272 -1.17 -1.38 -19.07
C SER A 272 -0.71 -0.59 -20.30
N ALA A 273 0.34 -1.08 -20.97
CA ALA A 273 0.77 -0.53 -22.26
C ALA A 273 -0.27 -0.78 -23.37
N GLY A 274 -0.27 0.09 -24.40
CA GLY A 274 -1.08 -0.10 -25.61
C GLY A 274 -2.54 0.32 -25.51
N LEU A 275 -2.95 0.99 -24.43
CA LEU A 275 -4.28 1.59 -24.32
C LEU A 275 -4.43 2.76 -25.30
N SER A 276 -5.59 2.86 -25.96
CA SER A 276 -6.02 4.10 -26.61
C SER A 276 -6.22 5.21 -25.57
N ASP A 277 -6.16 6.48 -25.97
CA ASP A 277 -6.39 7.62 -25.07
C ASP A 277 -7.67 7.48 -24.25
N HIS A 278 -8.79 7.12 -24.91
CA HIS A 278 -10.07 6.89 -24.24
C HIS A 278 -9.99 5.80 -23.16
N ALA A 279 -9.46 4.63 -23.53
CA ALA A 279 -9.27 3.51 -22.60
C ALA A 279 -8.31 3.83 -21.45
N LEU A 280 -7.28 4.67 -21.67
CA LEU A 280 -6.42 5.13 -20.58
C LEU A 280 -7.21 5.95 -19.57
N ILE A 281 -7.94 6.96 -20.04
CA ILE A 281 -8.72 7.84 -19.15
C ILE A 281 -9.75 7.04 -18.36
N GLU A 282 -10.41 6.07 -18.97
CA GLU A 282 -11.35 5.19 -18.28
C GLU A 282 -10.66 4.29 -17.26
N SER A 283 -9.52 3.68 -17.61
CA SER A 283 -8.76 2.84 -16.69
C SER A 283 -8.30 3.62 -15.45
N VAL A 284 -7.78 4.83 -15.65
CA VAL A 284 -7.40 5.73 -14.56
C VAL A 284 -8.61 6.11 -13.71
N ALA A 285 -9.74 6.46 -14.33
CA ALA A 285 -10.94 6.84 -13.59
C ALA A 285 -11.54 5.67 -12.78
N LEU A 286 -11.54 4.45 -13.32
CA LEU A 286 -11.96 3.25 -12.61
C LEU A 286 -11.03 2.96 -11.42
N ALA A 287 -9.72 3.07 -11.62
CA ALA A 287 -8.78 2.94 -10.52
C ALA A 287 -8.99 4.00 -9.43
N CYS A 288 -9.25 5.27 -9.78
CA CYS A 288 -9.64 6.29 -8.81
C CYS A 288 -10.87 5.87 -8.00
N ILE A 289 -11.90 5.35 -8.67
CA ILE A 289 -13.14 4.88 -8.04
C ILE A 289 -12.85 3.81 -6.99
N THR A 290 -11.98 2.84 -7.28
CA THR A 290 -11.58 1.80 -6.31
C THR A 290 -11.02 2.43 -5.01
N TYR A 291 -10.16 3.43 -5.12
CA TYR A 291 -9.61 4.12 -3.93
C TYR A 291 -10.68 4.93 -3.17
N LEU A 292 -11.56 5.62 -3.90
CA LEU A 292 -12.64 6.41 -3.30
C LEU A 292 -13.68 5.53 -2.60
N ASP A 293 -14.01 4.37 -3.18
CA ASP A 293 -14.90 3.37 -2.56
C ASP A 293 -14.29 2.80 -1.27
N ALA A 294 -12.95 2.71 -1.20
CA ALA A 294 -12.21 2.38 0.01
C ALA A 294 -12.10 3.54 1.02
N GLY A 295 -12.62 4.72 0.68
CA GLY A 295 -12.66 5.90 1.55
C GLY A 295 -11.44 6.82 1.43
N TYR A 296 -10.52 6.55 0.51
CA TYR A 296 -9.32 7.37 0.34
C TYR A 296 -9.62 8.63 -0.47
N SER A 297 -9.03 9.76 -0.06
CA SER A 297 -8.94 10.98 -0.87
C SER A 297 -7.66 11.04 -1.72
N GLN A 298 -6.86 9.96 -1.71
CA GLN A 298 -5.63 9.81 -2.45
C GLN A 298 -5.62 8.46 -3.17
N CYS A 299 -5.05 8.42 -4.37
CA CYS A 299 -4.87 7.19 -5.14
C CYS A 299 -3.48 7.19 -5.79
N GLU A 300 -2.97 6.00 -6.07
CA GLU A 300 -1.70 5.78 -6.75
C GLU A 300 -1.86 4.74 -7.85
N PHE A 301 -1.06 4.89 -8.90
CA PHE A 301 -1.08 4.04 -10.08
C PHE A 301 0.34 3.58 -10.40
N LEU A 302 0.47 2.31 -10.79
CA LEU A 302 1.70 1.74 -11.30
C LEU A 302 1.57 1.58 -12.82
N PHE A 303 2.54 2.08 -13.59
CA PHE A 303 2.56 1.95 -15.05
C PHE A 303 3.36 0.72 -15.49
N ASP A 304 2.93 0.16 -16.62
CA ASP A 304 3.75 -0.77 -17.39
C ASP A 304 5.08 -0.11 -17.81
N LYS A 305 6.23 -0.75 -17.54
CA LYS A 305 7.55 -0.16 -17.85
C LYS A 305 7.76 0.15 -19.33
N ARG A 306 6.99 -0.48 -20.22
CA ARG A 306 7.07 -0.27 -21.68
C ARG A 306 6.43 1.06 -22.11
N ILE A 307 5.67 1.68 -21.20
CA ILE A 307 5.02 2.97 -21.44
C ILE A 307 6.05 4.08 -21.39
N ARG A 308 5.91 5.06 -22.30
CA ARG A 308 6.58 6.37 -22.16
C ARG A 308 5.91 7.13 -21.00
N CYS A 309 6.39 6.88 -19.79
CA CYS A 309 5.76 7.33 -18.55
C CYS A 309 5.49 8.83 -18.56
N GLU A 310 6.48 9.66 -18.92
CA GLU A 310 6.32 11.12 -19.00
C GLU A 310 5.18 11.54 -19.95
N ALA A 311 5.13 10.98 -21.17
CA ALA A 311 4.09 11.31 -22.13
C ALA A 311 2.70 10.87 -21.66
N THR A 312 2.62 9.74 -20.97
CA THR A 312 1.37 9.21 -20.42
C THR A 312 0.87 10.03 -19.24
N ILE A 313 1.78 10.43 -18.35
CA ILE A 313 1.50 11.34 -17.24
C ILE A 313 1.01 12.69 -17.80
N SER A 314 1.65 13.23 -18.85
CA SER A 314 1.18 14.45 -19.51
C SER A 314 -0.23 14.29 -20.09
N MET A 315 -0.51 13.18 -20.78
CA MET A 315 -1.85 12.90 -21.33
C MET A 315 -2.91 12.82 -20.22
N ILE A 316 -2.59 12.18 -19.09
CA ILE A 316 -3.46 12.12 -17.92
C ILE A 316 -3.69 13.52 -17.34
N LYS A 317 -2.63 14.32 -17.21
CA LYS A 317 -2.69 15.70 -16.71
C LYS A 317 -3.59 16.58 -17.58
N GLU A 318 -3.48 16.46 -18.89
CA GLU A 318 -4.30 17.19 -19.87
C GLU A 318 -5.77 16.75 -19.86
N ASN A 319 -6.07 15.54 -19.40
CA ASN A 319 -7.41 14.93 -19.40
C ASN A 319 -8.03 14.79 -18.00
N CYS A 320 -7.54 15.53 -17.00
CA CYS A 320 -8.03 15.45 -15.62
C CYS A 320 -9.56 15.71 -15.52
N TYR A 321 -10.09 16.61 -16.35
CA TYR A 321 -11.53 16.86 -16.45
C TYR A 321 -12.28 15.62 -16.94
N ASN A 322 -11.78 14.92 -17.96
CA ASN A 322 -12.40 13.71 -18.49
C ASN A 322 -12.43 12.58 -17.46
N ILE A 323 -11.43 12.50 -16.59
CA ILE A 323 -11.38 11.58 -15.44
C ILE A 323 -12.44 11.95 -14.40
N LEU A 324 -12.47 13.21 -13.96
CA LEU A 324 -13.39 13.66 -12.90
C LEU A 324 -14.87 13.57 -13.31
N TYR A 325 -15.18 13.91 -14.57
CA TYR A 325 -16.52 13.74 -15.11
C TYR A 325 -16.91 12.26 -15.17
N TYR A 326 -16.02 11.37 -15.59
CA TYR A 326 -16.28 9.93 -15.58
C TYR A 326 -16.61 9.42 -14.18
N ILE A 327 -15.81 9.80 -13.18
CA ILE A 327 -16.03 9.39 -11.78
C ILE A 327 -17.43 9.84 -11.32
N ARG A 328 -17.80 11.10 -11.58
CA ARG A 328 -19.10 11.63 -11.18
C ARG A 328 -20.29 11.10 -11.99
N GLN A 329 -20.09 10.59 -13.19
CA GLN A 329 -21.15 9.93 -13.95
C GLN A 329 -21.41 8.50 -13.44
N ASN A 330 -20.38 7.87 -12.86
CA ASN A 330 -20.40 6.46 -12.48
C ASN A 330 -20.43 6.19 -10.97
N THR A 331 -20.07 7.15 -10.11
CA THR A 331 -20.19 7.06 -8.63
C THR A 331 -20.82 8.26 -7.92
N ASP A 332 -21.37 8.05 -6.71
CA ASP A 332 -21.91 9.13 -5.87
C ASP A 332 -20.82 9.91 -5.10
N HIS A 333 -19.55 9.72 -5.46
CA HIS A 333 -18.42 10.41 -4.87
C HIS A 333 -18.48 11.91 -5.17
N LYS A 334 -18.44 12.70 -4.10
CA LYS A 334 -18.61 14.15 -4.14
C LYS A 334 -17.27 14.84 -4.34
N ILE A 335 -16.62 14.67 -5.49
CA ILE A 335 -15.27 15.19 -5.76
C ILE A 335 -15.35 16.46 -6.59
N ALA A 336 -14.65 17.55 -6.25
CA ALA A 336 -14.64 18.79 -7.03
C ALA A 336 -14.04 18.65 -8.45
N ILE A 337 -14.56 19.39 -9.44
CA ILE A 337 -14.15 19.31 -10.88
C ILE A 337 -12.72 19.80 -11.12
N ASN A 338 -12.15 20.60 -10.21
CA ASN A 338 -10.78 21.12 -10.32
C ASN A 338 -9.90 20.60 -9.17
N SER A 339 -10.18 19.39 -8.69
CA SER A 339 -9.62 18.92 -7.42
C SER A 339 -8.45 17.96 -7.52
N ILE A 340 -8.13 17.46 -8.72
CA ILE A 340 -6.95 16.60 -8.88
C ILE A 340 -5.71 17.45 -8.68
N SER A 341 -5.00 17.20 -7.59
CA SER A 341 -3.59 17.57 -7.45
C SER A 341 -2.74 16.32 -7.61
N PHE A 342 -1.64 16.46 -8.35
CA PHE A 342 -0.71 15.36 -8.58
C PHE A 342 0.27 15.29 -7.41
N THR A 343 0.49 14.09 -6.90
CA THR A 343 1.62 13.81 -6.01
C THR A 343 2.77 13.38 -6.90
N ASP A 344 3.91 14.07 -6.81
CA ASP A 344 5.07 13.76 -7.64
C ASP A 344 5.45 12.29 -7.45
N GLY A 345 5.60 11.56 -8.56
CA GLY A 345 6.05 10.19 -8.54
C GLY A 345 7.46 10.11 -7.98
N ARG A 346 7.82 8.99 -7.34
CA ARG A 346 9.19 8.78 -6.87
C ARG A 346 10.13 8.75 -8.08
N ASP A 347 11.18 9.56 -8.07
CA ASP A 347 12.10 9.72 -9.20
C ASP A 347 12.49 8.38 -9.84
N ALA A 348 12.34 8.28 -11.16
CA ALA A 348 12.59 7.11 -11.99
C ALA A 348 11.70 5.86 -11.77
N PHE A 349 10.77 5.86 -10.81
CA PHE A 349 9.80 4.77 -10.64
C PHE A 349 8.53 5.04 -11.47
N PRO A 350 7.98 4.05 -12.21
CA PRO A 350 6.88 4.27 -13.14
C PRO A 350 5.54 4.35 -12.40
N ALA A 351 5.33 5.41 -11.62
CA ALA A 351 4.12 5.62 -10.84
C ALA A 351 3.60 7.07 -10.91
N LEU A 352 2.32 7.25 -10.59
CA LEU A 352 1.66 8.56 -10.48
C LEU A 352 0.64 8.49 -9.34
N GLY A 353 0.44 9.59 -8.61
CA GLY A 353 -0.63 9.66 -7.63
C GLY A 353 -1.48 10.92 -7.77
N PHE A 354 -2.74 10.83 -7.34
CA PHE A 354 -3.67 11.95 -7.25
C PHE A 354 -4.12 12.15 -5.82
N LYS A 355 -4.41 13.40 -5.48
CA LYS A 355 -5.25 13.77 -4.35
C LYS A 355 -6.52 14.44 -4.86
N PHE A 356 -7.62 14.19 -4.16
CA PHE A 356 -8.94 14.73 -4.43
C PHE A 356 -9.37 15.69 -3.32
N LYS A 357 -10.23 16.63 -3.68
CA LYS A 357 -10.96 17.49 -2.74
C LYS A 357 -12.44 17.16 -2.83
N TYR A 358 -13.04 16.87 -1.69
CA TYR A 358 -14.49 16.69 -1.59
C TYR A 358 -15.23 18.03 -1.71
N ASP A 359 -16.39 17.97 -2.37
CA ASP A 359 -17.30 19.09 -2.58
C ASP A 359 -18.74 18.63 -2.33
N ASP A 360 -19.19 18.82 -1.09
CA ASP A 360 -20.54 18.48 -0.66
C ASP A 360 -21.62 19.37 -1.29
N SER A 361 -21.28 20.41 -2.04
CA SER A 361 -22.28 21.29 -2.65
C SER A 361 -22.94 20.67 -3.90
N ILE A 362 -22.51 19.48 -4.32
CA ILE A 362 -22.84 18.95 -5.65
C ILE A 362 -23.84 17.80 -5.55
N PHE A 363 -24.85 17.87 -6.41
CA PHE A 363 -25.85 16.85 -6.65
C PHE A 363 -25.63 16.24 -8.05
N VAL A 364 -25.65 14.91 -8.14
CA VAL A 364 -25.48 14.21 -9.42
C VAL A 364 -26.80 13.59 -9.83
N CYS A 365 -27.31 13.96 -11.01
CA CYS A 365 -28.54 13.40 -11.57
C CYS A 365 -28.19 12.34 -12.64
N ARG A 366 -28.25 11.06 -12.27
CA ARG A 366 -27.91 9.91 -13.14
C ARG A 366 -29.09 9.25 -13.82
N SER A 367 -30.29 9.44 -13.26
CA SER A 367 -31.49 8.70 -13.66
C SER A 367 -31.98 9.05 -15.07
N ILE A 368 -31.44 10.11 -15.69
CA ILE A 368 -31.85 10.58 -17.00
C ILE A 368 -30.62 10.83 -17.87
N LYS A 369 -30.56 10.14 -19.03
CA LYS A 369 -29.73 10.56 -20.16
C LYS A 369 -30.57 11.49 -21.03
N LEU A 370 -30.24 12.77 -21.06
CA LEU A 370 -31.00 13.80 -21.77
C LEU A 370 -30.67 13.73 -23.28
N SER A 371 -31.69 13.85 -24.12
CA SER A 371 -31.53 13.75 -25.57
C SER A 371 -32.52 14.63 -26.34
N SER A 372 -33.79 14.57 -25.97
CA SER A 372 -34.90 15.15 -26.71
C SER A 372 -35.48 16.40 -26.06
N PHE A 373 -35.25 16.58 -24.75
CA PHE A 373 -35.80 17.67 -23.92
C PHE A 373 -37.33 17.81 -24.04
N ASN A 374 -38.02 16.69 -24.23
CA ASN A 374 -39.49 16.65 -24.15
C ASN A 374 -39.98 16.93 -22.71
N ASP A 375 -41.30 17.08 -22.54
CA ASP A 375 -41.91 17.40 -21.24
C ASP A 375 -41.48 16.44 -20.12
N ARG A 376 -41.27 15.16 -20.42
CA ARG A 376 -40.82 14.17 -19.44
C ARG A 376 -39.37 14.41 -19.01
N GLU A 377 -38.48 14.69 -19.96
CA GLU A 377 -37.08 15.03 -19.66
C GLU A 377 -36.98 16.35 -18.89
N GLN A 378 -37.77 17.37 -19.26
CA GLN A 378 -37.82 18.66 -18.56
C GLN A 378 -38.34 18.51 -17.14
N GLU A 379 -39.43 17.76 -16.93
CA GLU A 379 -39.98 17.48 -15.60
C GLU A 379 -38.96 16.76 -14.71
N ALA A 380 -38.18 15.85 -15.29
CA ALA A 380 -37.13 15.14 -14.57
C ALA A 380 -35.93 16.06 -14.22
N MET A 381 -35.58 17.01 -15.11
CA MET A 381 -34.61 18.07 -14.80
C MET A 381 -35.10 18.97 -13.67
N ILE A 382 -36.37 19.37 -13.68
CA ILE A 382 -37.01 20.17 -12.62
C ILE A 382 -36.91 19.43 -11.28
N ALA A 383 -37.31 18.16 -11.25
CA ALA A 383 -37.25 17.34 -10.04
C ALA A 383 -35.81 17.20 -9.50
N ALA A 384 -34.82 17.05 -10.38
CA ALA A 384 -33.41 16.98 -9.99
C ALA A 384 -32.91 18.30 -9.36
N VAL A 385 -33.28 19.45 -9.94
CA VAL A 385 -32.92 20.76 -9.37
C VAL A 385 -33.59 20.98 -8.02
N VAL A 386 -34.88 20.65 -7.88
CA VAL A 386 -35.60 20.74 -6.60
C VAL A 386 -34.92 19.87 -5.54
N ALA A 387 -34.63 18.60 -5.85
CA ALA A 387 -33.99 17.68 -4.93
C ALA A 387 -32.59 18.17 -4.50
N ALA A 388 -31.81 18.71 -5.44
CA ALA A 388 -30.50 19.29 -5.14
C ALA A 388 -30.64 20.47 -4.16
N VAL A 389 -31.48 21.45 -4.50
CA VAL A 389 -31.65 22.68 -3.71
C VAL A 389 -32.22 22.39 -2.32
N ASP A 390 -33.24 21.53 -2.22
CA ASP A 390 -33.86 21.18 -0.93
C ASP A 390 -32.95 20.33 -0.05
N SER A 391 -31.93 19.68 -0.62
CA SER A 391 -30.86 19.01 0.12
C SER A 391 -29.63 19.88 0.37
N GLY A 392 -29.73 21.19 0.13
CA GLY A 392 -28.67 22.17 0.39
C GLY A 392 -27.53 22.17 -0.63
N LYS A 393 -27.74 21.55 -1.80
CA LYS A 393 -26.76 21.49 -2.90
C LYS A 393 -26.93 22.72 -3.80
N THR A 394 -25.81 23.19 -4.35
CA THR A 394 -25.74 24.34 -5.24
C THR A 394 -25.37 23.96 -6.67
N SER A 395 -25.08 22.69 -6.96
CA SER A 395 -24.77 22.25 -8.32
C SER A 395 -25.51 20.97 -8.70
N VAL A 396 -25.86 20.82 -9.98
CA VAL A 396 -26.53 19.65 -10.55
C VAL A 396 -25.77 19.17 -11.79
N LEU A 397 -25.26 17.94 -11.76
CA LEU A 397 -24.64 17.30 -12.93
C LEU A 397 -25.67 16.51 -13.73
N PHE A 398 -25.80 16.83 -15.01
CA PHE A 398 -26.60 16.10 -16.01
C PHE A 398 -25.69 15.35 -16.99
N THR A 399 -26.20 14.24 -17.53
CA THR A 399 -25.56 13.48 -18.61
C THR A 399 -26.45 13.46 -19.84
N PHE A 400 -25.85 13.69 -21.01
CA PHE A 400 -26.52 13.63 -22.30
C PHE A 400 -26.31 12.26 -22.94
N ASP A 401 -27.25 11.86 -23.80
CA ASP A 401 -27.10 10.68 -24.64
C ASP A 401 -25.98 10.92 -25.67
N ASP A 402 -25.00 10.02 -25.69
CA ASP A 402 -23.80 10.07 -26.53
C ASP A 402 -24.09 9.77 -28.01
N LYS A 403 -25.28 9.25 -28.32
CA LYS A 403 -25.73 9.04 -29.70
C LYS A 403 -26.02 10.33 -30.46
N PHE A 404 -26.15 11.45 -29.76
CA PHE A 404 -26.49 12.75 -30.35
C PHE A 404 -25.32 13.72 -30.24
N SER A 405 -25.17 14.60 -31.24
CA SER A 405 -24.13 15.64 -31.24
C SER A 405 -24.22 16.50 -29.98
N PHE A 406 -23.10 16.62 -29.26
CA PHE A 406 -23.01 17.42 -28.04
C PHE A 406 -23.52 18.86 -28.26
N ASN A 407 -23.08 19.51 -29.34
CA ASN A 407 -23.48 20.89 -29.66
C ASN A 407 -24.99 21.00 -29.94
N ALA A 408 -25.58 20.06 -30.68
CA ALA A 408 -27.01 20.06 -30.96
C ALA A 408 -27.85 19.81 -29.70
N THR A 409 -27.39 18.92 -28.81
CA THR A 409 -28.04 18.67 -27.52
C THR A 409 -27.93 19.88 -26.60
N MET A 410 -26.79 20.57 -26.59
CA MET A 410 -26.58 21.81 -25.84
C MET A 410 -27.48 22.95 -26.30
N GLU A 411 -27.72 23.10 -27.61
CA GLU A 411 -28.61 24.13 -28.13
C GLU A 411 -30.06 23.93 -27.63
N LYS A 412 -30.53 22.67 -27.62
CA LYS A 412 -31.83 22.31 -27.03
C LYS A 412 -31.87 22.56 -25.53
N PHE A 413 -30.83 22.16 -24.80
CA PHE A 413 -30.70 22.39 -23.36
C PHE A 413 -30.84 23.89 -23.04
N ASN A 414 -30.11 24.75 -23.77
CA ASN A 414 -30.16 26.21 -23.59
C ASN A 414 -31.55 26.78 -23.85
N GLY A 415 -32.33 26.18 -24.75
CA GLY A 415 -33.72 26.55 -25.01
C GLY A 415 -34.68 26.25 -23.86
N VAL A 416 -34.37 25.30 -22.98
CA VAL A 416 -35.28 24.84 -21.90
C VAL A 416 -34.81 25.17 -20.48
N VAL A 417 -33.51 25.39 -20.26
CA VAL A 417 -32.93 25.51 -18.91
C VAL A 417 -33.54 26.63 -18.07
N PHE A 418 -33.85 27.79 -18.65
CA PHE A 418 -34.48 28.89 -17.91
C PHE A 418 -35.90 28.55 -17.47
N HIS A 419 -36.66 27.83 -18.31
CA HIS A 419 -37.99 27.33 -17.94
C HIS A 419 -37.89 26.31 -16.80
N VAL A 420 -36.96 25.34 -16.92
CA VAL A 420 -36.67 24.35 -15.88
C VAL A 420 -36.34 25.01 -14.55
N LEU A 421 -35.47 26.02 -14.55
CA LEU A 421 -35.08 26.74 -13.33
C LEU A 421 -36.22 27.54 -12.71
N ALA A 422 -37.01 28.25 -13.53
CA ALA A 422 -38.16 29.01 -13.06
C ALA A 422 -39.22 28.10 -12.42
N GLU A 423 -39.44 26.92 -13.00
CA GLU A 423 -40.40 25.96 -12.48
C GLU A 423 -39.89 25.23 -11.23
N ALA A 424 -38.61 24.84 -11.20
CA ALA A 424 -37.98 24.24 -10.02
C ALA A 424 -38.08 25.17 -8.81
N LYS A 425 -37.83 26.47 -8.97
CA LYS A 425 -37.92 27.46 -7.88
C LYS A 425 -39.30 27.52 -7.23
N LYS A 426 -40.39 27.35 -8.01
CA LYS A 426 -41.76 27.32 -7.46
C LYS A 426 -42.03 26.08 -6.61
N ARG A 427 -41.26 25.02 -6.83
CA ARG A 427 -41.47 23.70 -6.24
C ARG A 427 -40.51 23.39 -5.09
N CYS A 428 -39.40 24.11 -4.96
CA CYS A 428 -38.50 23.99 -3.81
C CYS A 428 -39.25 24.32 -2.51
N ALA A 429 -39.18 23.41 -1.55
CA ALA A 429 -39.84 23.58 -0.25
C ALA A 429 -38.90 24.19 0.80
N ASN A 430 -37.61 23.86 0.73
CA ASN A 430 -36.65 24.11 1.81
C ASN A 430 -35.48 24.99 1.37
N GLY A 431 -35.06 24.92 0.10
CA GLY A 431 -33.91 25.68 -0.42
C GLY A 431 -34.31 26.88 -1.28
N ARG A 432 -33.34 27.80 -1.50
CA ARG A 432 -33.52 29.00 -2.33
C ARG A 432 -32.29 29.23 -3.21
N PHE A 433 -32.52 29.65 -4.45
CA PHE A 433 -31.48 30.04 -5.40
C PHE A 433 -31.94 31.22 -6.26
N GLN A 434 -31.00 32.00 -6.79
CA GLN A 434 -31.27 33.13 -7.68
C GLN A 434 -31.66 32.63 -9.07
N GLU A 435 -32.77 33.17 -9.57
CA GLU A 435 -33.28 32.88 -10.90
C GLU A 435 -32.58 33.78 -11.93
N GLY A 436 -32.29 33.24 -13.11
CA GLY A 436 -31.69 34.01 -14.21
C GLY A 436 -30.16 34.17 -14.13
N THR A 437 -29.52 33.77 -13.02
CA THR A 437 -28.07 33.77 -12.86
C THR A 437 -27.60 32.37 -12.45
N PHE A 438 -27.03 31.64 -13.41
CA PHE A 438 -26.35 30.36 -13.16
C PHE A 438 -25.02 30.33 -13.89
N ASN A 439 -24.06 29.61 -13.32
CA ASN A 439 -22.85 29.24 -14.03
C ASN A 439 -22.97 27.80 -14.51
N TYR A 440 -22.16 27.41 -15.47
CA TYR A 440 -22.06 26.02 -15.85
C TYR A 440 -20.69 25.65 -16.35
N THR A 441 -20.38 24.37 -16.24
CA THR A 441 -19.21 23.76 -16.86
C THR A 441 -19.67 22.59 -17.71
N THR A 442 -18.97 22.36 -18.82
CA THR A 442 -19.31 21.29 -19.75
C THR A 442 -18.11 20.40 -19.99
N ASN A 443 -18.40 19.17 -20.41
CA ASN A 443 -17.41 18.27 -20.96
C ASN A 443 -18.02 17.59 -22.19
N SER A 444 -17.59 18.02 -23.37
CA SER A 444 -18.08 17.49 -24.65
C SER A 444 -17.73 16.01 -24.81
N ASP A 445 -16.53 15.60 -24.41
CA ASP A 445 -16.03 14.23 -24.59
C ASP A 445 -16.81 13.24 -23.72
N ARG A 446 -17.29 13.69 -22.56
CA ARG A 446 -18.11 12.90 -21.64
C ARG A 446 -19.61 13.20 -21.76
N HIS A 447 -20.03 14.03 -22.71
CA HIS A 447 -21.43 14.42 -22.89
C HIS A 447 -22.08 14.88 -21.59
N ALA A 448 -21.34 15.67 -20.79
CA ALA A 448 -21.72 16.01 -19.43
C ALA A 448 -21.84 17.52 -19.22
N TYR A 449 -22.76 17.91 -18.35
CA TYR A 449 -23.06 19.31 -18.07
C TYR A 449 -23.33 19.52 -16.58
N CYS A 450 -22.51 20.34 -15.91
CA CYS A 450 -22.70 20.70 -14.51
C CYS A 450 -23.27 22.10 -14.39
N LEU A 451 -24.54 22.19 -13.99
CA LEU A 451 -25.24 23.45 -13.68
C LEU A 451 -24.87 23.90 -12.26
N VAL A 452 -24.42 25.13 -12.09
CA VAL A 452 -24.08 25.74 -10.79
C VAL A 452 -25.08 26.86 -10.50
N LEU A 453 -25.91 26.64 -9.50
CA LEU A 453 -26.97 27.53 -9.06
C LEU A 453 -26.40 28.64 -8.17
N SER A 454 -26.75 29.89 -8.45
CA SER A 454 -26.35 31.01 -7.59
C SER A 454 -27.21 31.02 -6.33
N THR A 455 -26.60 31.08 -5.15
CA THR A 455 -27.33 31.20 -3.89
C THR A 455 -27.50 32.66 -3.47
N TYR A 456 -28.50 32.95 -2.65
CA TYR A 456 -28.59 34.23 -1.96
C TYR A 456 -27.51 34.30 -0.89
N SER A 457 -26.74 35.39 -0.86
CA SER A 457 -25.68 35.65 0.13
C SER A 457 -26.22 35.82 1.54
#